data_AF-A0A4Q2YP85-F1
#
_entry.id   AF-A0A4Q2YP85-F1
#
_cell.length_a   1.000
_cell.length_b   1.000
_cell.length_c   1.000
_cell.angle_alpha   90.00
_cell.angle_beta   90.00
_cell.angle_gamma   90.00
#
_symmetry.space_group_name_H-M   'P 1'
#
loop_
_entity.id
_entity.type
_entity.pdbx_description
1 polymer ?
#
loop_
_entity_poly.entity_id
_entity_poly.type
_entity_poly.pdbx_seq_one_letter_code
_entity_poly.pdbx_strand_id
1 'polypeptide(L)'
;MNDTSRMGLQNNRVNFTLYNDGLYWTGSSWTSTQTTLHAPVSDGTWTYTSVPSGSNEKAGVYHISASVVDQTGASSQATSGVNQTSFRLDRDPPSVAIAAPVNGSTLTTFSYQFRGTASDAGGIQAVNAFIRRASDYAYWNGSGWGVSPIVLESTYNSATGEWSVNSGLPIVRGGGDTQLANGNYNFIAIAIDNAGNHLQTDSVVTVDFHQIYNWTAGSFADLDPNNNNLDWGNPANWSPYGVPSTEDIVHIDRNDAVFSTANRTVHGFHISTGALYFTNGMDSLTIRKNGSWTGGTLNNTVFIESACTFELAGVGTKHIGGSAVINNFGVVTRTGGKLQGENGSTWNNNPGSAFVVVGDGDVFSNNYAGNNFNNEANATFVKTTGAGGEIRSTIGAWTFNNAGKVECQQGVLFFNSTLNLTAGANLAGAGNILLGATTNLSALLASTGNPELIGTLNATAPAAGFSGTQPLVWSSGVISGTFTLENGSTC
;
A
#
# COMPACT_ATOMS: atom_id res chain seq x y z
N MET A 1 -55.57 -1.38 41.68
CA MET A 1 -56.75 -2.15 41.19
C MET A 1 -58.00 -1.42 41.66
N ASN A 2 -58.97 -1.15 40.78
CA ASN A 2 -60.22 -0.48 41.17
C ASN A 2 -61.37 -1.49 41.09
N ASP A 3 -61.92 -1.85 42.24
CA ASP A 3 -63.16 -2.64 42.34
C ASP A 3 -64.36 -1.70 42.17
N THR A 4 -65.05 -1.80 41.04
CA THR A 4 -66.26 -1.00 40.77
C THR A 4 -67.51 -1.53 41.47
N SER A 5 -67.46 -2.75 42.03
CA SER A 5 -68.58 -3.40 42.73
C SER A 5 -68.65 -3.06 44.23
N ARG A 6 -67.54 -2.61 44.83
CA ARG A 6 -67.35 -2.38 46.28
C ARG A 6 -67.57 -3.63 47.15
N MET A 7 -67.58 -4.82 46.56
CA MET A 7 -67.80 -6.10 47.25
C MET A 7 -66.47 -6.76 47.68
N GLY A 8 -65.32 -6.24 47.24
CA GLY A 8 -64.01 -6.78 47.59
C GLY A 8 -63.62 -7.99 46.74
N LEU A 9 -62.33 -8.34 46.79
CA LEU A 9 -61.75 -9.42 46.00
C LEU A 9 -61.91 -10.77 46.69
N GLN A 10 -62.31 -11.79 45.92
CA GLN A 10 -62.33 -13.17 46.38
C GLN A 10 -60.94 -13.62 46.80
N ASN A 11 -60.82 -14.18 48.02
CA ASN A 11 -59.58 -14.67 48.62
C ASN A 11 -58.46 -13.62 48.74
N ASN A 12 -58.77 -12.34 48.53
CA ASN A 12 -57.83 -11.23 48.56
C ASN A 12 -56.53 -11.52 47.78
N ARG A 13 -56.65 -12.04 46.54
CA ARG A 13 -55.52 -12.46 45.69
C ARG A 13 -55.68 -12.07 44.22
N VAL A 14 -54.56 -11.95 43.53
CA VAL A 14 -54.48 -11.94 42.05
C VAL A 14 -54.16 -13.35 41.58
N ASN A 15 -54.88 -13.79 40.54
CA ASN A 15 -54.57 -15.00 39.79
C ASN A 15 -53.84 -14.59 38.52
N PHE A 16 -52.69 -15.18 38.23
CA PHE A 16 -51.98 -14.85 36.99
C PHE A 16 -51.29 -16.06 36.40
N THR A 17 -50.94 -15.97 35.13
CA THR A 17 -50.06 -16.92 34.45
C THR A 17 -48.81 -16.19 34.00
N LEU A 18 -47.67 -16.88 34.08
CA LEU A 18 -46.42 -16.44 33.47
C LEU A 18 -46.05 -17.48 32.42
N TYR A 19 -46.09 -17.06 31.16
CA TYR A 19 -45.94 -17.92 29.99
C TYR A 19 -44.71 -17.51 29.19
N ASN A 20 -43.92 -18.47 28.73
CA ASN A 20 -42.78 -18.26 27.84
C ASN A 20 -42.68 -19.50 26.92
N ASP A 21 -42.70 -19.26 25.60
CA ASP A 21 -42.48 -20.25 24.54
C ASP A 21 -43.14 -21.64 24.77
N GLY A 22 -44.47 -21.65 24.90
CA GLY A 22 -45.25 -22.89 25.05
C GLY A 22 -45.33 -23.45 26.47
N LEU A 23 -44.66 -22.81 27.45
CA LEU A 23 -44.57 -23.30 28.82
C LEU A 23 -45.09 -22.26 29.82
N TYR A 24 -45.69 -22.75 30.90
CA TYR A 24 -46.17 -21.98 32.05
C TYR A 24 -45.28 -22.22 33.26
N TRP A 25 -44.99 -21.13 33.97
CA TRP A 25 -44.23 -21.18 35.22
C TRP A 25 -45.10 -21.67 36.37
N THR A 26 -44.60 -22.64 37.15
CA THR A 26 -45.30 -23.22 38.30
C THR A 26 -44.97 -22.52 39.63
N GLY A 27 -44.04 -21.55 39.62
CA GLY A 27 -43.42 -21.00 40.82
C GLY A 27 -42.05 -21.61 41.14
N SER A 28 -41.69 -22.71 40.47
CA SER A 28 -40.39 -23.39 40.66
C SER A 28 -39.83 -24.08 39.41
N SER A 29 -40.68 -24.37 38.42
CA SER A 29 -40.30 -25.04 37.17
C SER A 29 -41.25 -24.65 36.02
N TRP A 30 -40.89 -25.04 34.80
CA TRP A 30 -41.72 -24.84 33.61
C TRP A 30 -42.50 -26.11 33.25
N THR A 31 -43.74 -25.95 32.81
CA THR A 31 -44.61 -27.06 32.36
C THR A 31 -45.46 -26.67 31.15
N SER A 32 -45.81 -27.61 30.29
CA SER A 32 -46.72 -27.36 29.15
C SER A 32 -48.18 -27.22 29.57
N THR A 33 -48.54 -27.61 30.79
CA THR A 33 -49.90 -27.48 31.31
C THR A 33 -50.11 -26.09 31.89
N GLN A 34 -51.16 -25.39 31.46
CA GLN A 34 -51.49 -24.08 32.00
C GLN A 34 -51.57 -24.11 33.53
N THR A 35 -50.73 -23.30 34.16
CA THR A 35 -50.62 -23.23 35.62
C THR A 35 -50.93 -21.82 36.09
N THR A 36 -51.91 -21.71 36.99
CA THR A 36 -52.29 -20.43 37.61
C THR A 36 -51.45 -20.21 38.87
N LEU A 37 -50.77 -19.08 38.91
CA LEU A 37 -50.05 -18.56 40.06
C LEU A 37 -50.96 -17.62 40.86
N HIS A 38 -50.65 -17.48 42.15
CA HIS A 38 -51.40 -16.62 43.06
C HIS A 38 -50.47 -15.67 43.78
N ALA A 39 -50.89 -14.40 43.91
CA ALA A 39 -50.22 -13.40 44.72
C ALA A 39 -51.24 -12.74 45.67
N PRO A 40 -50.96 -12.63 46.99
CA PRO A 40 -51.85 -11.95 47.91
C PRO A 40 -51.92 -10.45 47.58
N VAL A 41 -53.09 -9.86 47.82
CA VAL A 41 -53.33 -8.43 47.66
C VAL A 41 -53.33 -7.78 49.02
N SER A 42 -52.58 -6.70 49.19
CA SER A 42 -52.63 -5.86 50.39
C SER A 42 -52.70 -4.40 49.96
N ASP A 43 -53.68 -3.67 50.50
CA ASP A 43 -53.93 -2.26 50.21
C ASP A 43 -53.96 -1.95 48.69
N GLY A 44 -54.57 -2.85 47.92
CA GLY A 44 -54.72 -2.71 46.47
C GLY A 44 -53.47 -2.99 45.64
N THR A 45 -52.38 -3.44 46.27
CA THR A 45 -51.10 -3.82 45.64
C THR A 45 -50.84 -5.32 45.79
N TRP A 46 -50.03 -5.88 44.89
CA TRP A 46 -49.60 -7.28 44.95
C TRP A 46 -48.17 -7.38 44.41
N THR A 47 -47.42 -8.34 44.93
CA THR A 47 -46.04 -8.63 44.49
C THR A 47 -45.87 -10.14 44.38
N TYR A 48 -45.09 -10.58 43.40
CA TYR A 48 -44.71 -11.97 43.24
C TYR A 48 -43.20 -12.07 43.04
N THR A 49 -42.52 -12.82 43.91
CA THR A 49 -41.05 -12.87 43.99
C THR A 49 -40.46 -14.20 43.51
N SER A 50 -41.25 -15.27 43.45
CA SER A 50 -40.81 -16.58 42.96
C SER A 50 -40.79 -16.64 41.44
N VAL A 51 -40.13 -15.68 40.80
CA VAL A 51 -39.99 -15.61 39.34
C VAL A 51 -38.89 -16.57 38.85
N PRO A 52 -38.92 -16.97 37.55
CA PRO A 52 -37.85 -17.78 36.97
C PRO A 52 -36.49 -17.11 37.18
N SER A 53 -35.48 -17.89 37.54
CA SER A 53 -34.11 -17.43 37.77
C SER A 53 -33.10 -18.55 37.46
N GLY A 54 -31.83 -18.19 37.23
CA GLY A 54 -30.78 -19.16 36.95
C GLY A 54 -31.08 -19.96 35.68
N SER A 55 -31.01 -21.29 35.75
CA SER A 55 -31.33 -22.16 34.60
C SER A 55 -32.80 -22.17 34.19
N ASN A 56 -33.70 -21.64 35.04
CA ASN A 56 -35.12 -21.48 34.68
C ASN A 56 -35.38 -20.17 33.93
N GLU A 57 -34.44 -19.24 33.91
CA GLU A 57 -34.56 -18.00 33.16
C GLU A 57 -34.28 -18.26 31.68
N LYS A 58 -35.30 -18.07 30.84
CA LYS A 58 -35.25 -18.34 29.40
C LYS A 58 -35.32 -17.04 28.62
N ALA A 59 -34.53 -16.89 27.57
CA ALA A 59 -34.68 -15.79 26.63
C ALA A 59 -36.03 -15.85 25.90
N GLY A 60 -36.46 -14.73 25.32
CA GLY A 60 -37.68 -14.63 24.53
C GLY A 60 -38.81 -13.87 25.22
N VAL A 61 -40.02 -13.97 24.67
CA VAL A 61 -41.17 -13.18 25.10
C VAL A 61 -41.89 -13.87 26.26
N TYR A 62 -42.01 -13.17 27.38
CA TYR A 62 -42.85 -13.53 28.50
C TYR A 62 -44.19 -12.85 28.35
N HIS A 63 -45.27 -13.61 28.54
CA HIS A 63 -46.63 -13.10 28.63
C HIS A 63 -47.12 -13.27 30.08
N ILE A 64 -47.63 -12.19 30.65
CA ILE A 64 -48.28 -12.17 31.95
C ILE A 64 -49.76 -11.86 31.73
N SER A 65 -50.60 -12.83 32.09
CA SER A 65 -52.06 -12.67 32.09
C SER A 65 -52.54 -12.74 33.52
N ALA A 66 -53.02 -11.63 34.06
CA ALA A 66 -53.50 -11.48 35.42
C ALA A 66 -55.01 -11.23 35.45
N SER A 67 -55.66 -11.73 36.49
CA SER A 67 -57.09 -11.58 36.74
C SER A 67 -57.37 -11.57 38.23
N VAL A 68 -58.42 -10.86 38.60
CA VAL A 68 -59.02 -10.94 39.94
C VAL A 68 -60.47 -11.37 39.79
N VAL A 69 -60.99 -12.02 40.81
CA VAL A 69 -62.40 -12.43 40.89
C VAL A 69 -63.00 -11.71 42.08
N ASP A 70 -64.19 -11.12 41.93
CA ASP A 70 -64.91 -10.49 43.04
C ASP A 70 -65.66 -11.53 43.89
N GLN A 71 -66.25 -11.10 45.01
CA GLN A 71 -67.03 -12.00 45.88
C GLN A 71 -68.29 -12.59 45.21
N THR A 72 -68.71 -12.07 44.05
CA THR A 72 -69.84 -12.61 43.28
C THR A 72 -69.41 -13.66 42.25
N GLY A 73 -68.10 -13.86 42.07
CA GLY A 73 -67.52 -14.80 41.11
C GLY A 73 -67.22 -14.18 39.74
N ALA A 74 -67.38 -12.86 39.57
CA ALA A 74 -67.08 -12.18 38.32
C ALA A 74 -65.57 -11.92 38.18
N SER A 75 -64.99 -12.29 37.04
CA SER A 75 -63.58 -12.01 36.72
C SER A 75 -63.41 -10.62 36.13
N SER A 76 -62.29 -9.97 36.46
CA SER A 76 -61.83 -8.76 35.78
C SER A 76 -61.73 -8.98 34.27
N GLN A 77 -62.11 -7.96 33.49
CA GLN A 77 -61.92 -7.97 32.04
C GLN A 77 -60.43 -8.00 31.66
N ALA A 78 -60.11 -8.68 30.56
CA ALA A 78 -58.76 -8.71 30.00
C ALA A 78 -58.51 -7.42 29.20
N THR A 79 -57.51 -6.66 29.61
CA THR A 79 -57.14 -5.36 29.04
C THR A 79 -55.64 -5.35 28.75
N SER A 80 -55.30 -5.19 27.47
CA SER A 80 -53.90 -5.09 26.99
C SER A 80 -53.16 -3.93 27.66
N GLY A 81 -51.92 -4.17 28.07
CA GLY A 81 -51.07 -3.21 28.77
C GLY A 81 -51.44 -2.97 30.24
N VAL A 82 -52.54 -3.54 30.75
CA VAL A 82 -52.98 -3.39 32.15
C VAL A 82 -52.82 -4.70 32.91
N ASN A 83 -53.64 -5.69 32.61
CA ASN A 83 -53.58 -7.03 33.23
C ASN A 83 -53.22 -8.11 32.21
N GLN A 84 -52.95 -7.73 30.97
CA GLN A 84 -52.37 -8.56 29.92
C GLN A 84 -51.14 -7.83 29.41
N THR A 85 -49.95 -8.25 29.83
CA THR A 85 -48.70 -7.58 29.46
C THR A 85 -47.69 -8.59 28.94
N SER A 86 -46.73 -8.13 28.15
CA SER A 86 -45.63 -8.94 27.67
C SER A 86 -44.34 -8.14 27.65
N PHE A 87 -43.22 -8.82 27.88
CA PHE A 87 -41.89 -8.26 27.75
C PHE A 87 -40.95 -9.31 27.16
N ARG A 88 -39.88 -8.87 26.50
CA ARG A 88 -38.83 -9.76 26.02
C ARG A 88 -37.68 -9.75 27.02
N LEU A 89 -37.21 -10.93 27.40
CA LEU A 89 -35.90 -11.07 28.03
C LEU A 89 -34.90 -11.38 26.92
N ASP A 90 -33.91 -10.52 26.76
CA ASP A 90 -32.86 -10.69 25.77
C ASP A 90 -31.48 -10.56 26.41
N ARG A 91 -30.65 -11.57 26.20
CA ARG A 91 -29.27 -11.65 26.74
C ARG A 91 -28.27 -12.01 25.65
N ASP A 92 -28.74 -12.30 24.45
CA ASP A 92 -27.89 -12.71 23.36
C ASP A 92 -27.38 -11.45 22.67
N PRO A 93 -26.07 -11.30 22.45
CA PRO A 93 -25.56 -10.14 21.75
C PRO A 93 -25.99 -10.17 20.27
N PRO A 94 -26.15 -9.01 19.64
CA PRO A 94 -26.44 -8.92 18.22
C PRO A 94 -25.28 -9.52 17.40
N SER A 95 -25.55 -9.92 16.15
CA SER A 95 -24.50 -10.19 15.18
C SER A 95 -24.12 -8.91 14.43
N VAL A 96 -22.84 -8.76 14.09
CA VAL A 96 -22.31 -7.63 13.31
C VAL A 96 -21.15 -8.07 12.43
N ALA A 97 -21.07 -7.52 11.23
CA ALA A 97 -19.98 -7.73 10.29
C ALA A 97 -19.63 -6.43 9.57
N ILE A 98 -18.36 -6.26 9.20
CA ILE A 98 -17.90 -5.21 8.29
C ILE A 98 -17.71 -5.83 6.90
N ALA A 99 -18.48 -5.37 5.92
CA ALA A 99 -18.39 -5.84 4.54
C ALA A 99 -17.38 -5.03 3.72
N ALA A 100 -17.21 -3.74 4.03
CA ALA A 100 -16.16 -2.91 3.48
C ALA A 100 -15.71 -1.86 4.50
N PRO A 101 -14.41 -1.55 4.56
CA PRO A 101 -13.31 -2.27 3.90
C PRO A 101 -13.14 -3.70 4.43
N VAL A 102 -12.78 -4.65 3.57
CA VAL A 102 -12.61 -6.07 3.95
C VAL A 102 -11.40 -6.22 4.86
N ASN A 103 -11.48 -7.11 5.85
CA ASN A 103 -10.36 -7.36 6.76
C ASN A 103 -9.13 -7.86 6.00
N GLY A 104 -7.97 -7.25 6.23
CA GLY A 104 -6.71 -7.50 5.53
C GLY A 104 -6.59 -6.85 4.15
N SER A 105 -7.55 -6.02 3.73
CA SER A 105 -7.49 -5.33 2.44
C SER A 105 -6.55 -4.13 2.44
N THR A 106 -6.10 -3.75 1.25
CA THR A 106 -5.35 -2.51 1.00
C THR A 106 -6.21 -1.53 0.24
N LEU A 107 -6.35 -0.31 0.76
CA LEU A 107 -7.01 0.81 0.08
C LEU A 107 -6.00 1.55 -0.80
N THR A 108 -6.16 1.41 -2.11
CA THR A 108 -5.34 2.06 -3.14
C THR A 108 -6.14 3.04 -4.00
N THR A 109 -7.38 3.36 -3.60
CA THR A 109 -8.30 4.24 -4.32
C THR A 109 -8.67 5.47 -3.49
N PHE A 110 -9.03 6.56 -4.17
CA PHE A 110 -9.38 7.81 -3.51
C PHE A 110 -10.65 7.72 -2.65
N SER A 111 -11.64 6.93 -3.10
CA SER A 111 -12.88 6.68 -2.37
C SER A 111 -12.92 5.26 -1.83
N TYR A 112 -13.59 5.10 -0.69
CA TYR A 112 -13.86 3.82 -0.06
C TYR A 112 -15.21 3.89 0.66
N GLN A 113 -15.71 2.74 1.10
CA GLN A 113 -16.96 2.64 1.84
C GLN A 113 -16.68 2.02 3.21
N PHE A 114 -17.41 2.47 4.23
CA PHE A 114 -17.43 1.84 5.54
C PHE A 114 -18.86 1.35 5.82
N ARG A 115 -19.10 0.06 5.61
CA ARG A 115 -20.44 -0.55 5.67
C ARG A 115 -20.38 -2.01 6.08
N GLY A 116 -21.54 -2.55 6.44
CA GLY A 116 -21.66 -3.97 6.77
C GLY A 116 -23.09 -4.39 7.06
N THR A 117 -23.23 -5.45 7.87
CA THR A 117 -24.53 -5.98 8.29
C THR A 117 -24.59 -6.11 9.81
N ALA A 118 -25.79 -6.00 10.37
CA ALA A 118 -26.09 -6.29 11.77
C ALA A 118 -27.49 -6.91 11.89
N SER A 119 -27.65 -7.88 12.77
CA SER A 119 -28.96 -8.50 13.01
C SER A 119 -29.09 -9.01 14.43
N ASP A 120 -30.29 -8.92 14.96
CA ASP A 120 -30.67 -9.50 16.23
C ASP A 120 -32.17 -9.82 16.24
N ALA A 121 -32.57 -10.85 16.98
CA ALA A 121 -33.96 -11.25 17.12
C ALA A 121 -34.78 -10.27 17.99
N GLY A 122 -34.14 -9.58 18.95
CA GLY A 122 -34.69 -8.46 19.70
C GLY A 122 -34.65 -7.12 18.94
N GLY A 123 -33.97 -7.09 17.79
CA GLY A 123 -33.81 -5.93 16.93
C GLY A 123 -32.61 -5.07 17.33
N ILE A 124 -32.03 -4.40 16.33
CA ILE A 124 -30.87 -3.53 16.52
C ILE A 124 -31.32 -2.12 16.95
N GLN A 125 -30.73 -1.64 18.04
CA GLN A 125 -30.88 -0.26 18.51
C GLN A 125 -29.95 0.69 17.75
N ALA A 126 -28.67 0.31 17.59
CA ALA A 126 -27.67 1.14 16.94
C ALA A 126 -26.50 0.32 16.39
N VAL A 127 -25.80 0.86 15.40
CA VAL A 127 -24.47 0.38 14.98
C VAL A 127 -23.48 1.52 15.08
N ASN A 128 -22.63 1.48 16.09
CA ASN A 128 -21.61 2.49 16.32
C ASN A 128 -20.35 2.14 15.52
N ALA A 129 -19.89 3.06 14.69
CA ALA A 129 -18.73 2.88 13.83
C ALA A 129 -17.58 3.81 14.23
N PHE A 130 -16.35 3.31 14.18
CA PHE A 130 -15.13 4.05 14.49
C PHE A 130 -14.00 3.69 13.51
N ILE A 131 -13.05 4.61 13.35
CA ILE A 131 -11.78 4.34 12.65
C ILE A 131 -10.66 4.72 13.60
N ARG A 132 -9.72 3.81 13.83
CA ARG A 132 -8.52 4.03 14.66
C ARG A 132 -7.27 3.88 13.83
N ARG A 133 -6.36 4.85 13.91
CA ARG A 133 -5.04 4.78 13.29
C ARG A 133 -4.10 3.92 14.13
N ALA A 134 -3.38 3.00 13.49
CA ALA A 134 -2.50 2.08 14.21
C ALA A 134 -1.19 2.71 14.69
N SER A 135 -0.74 3.81 14.08
CA SER A 135 0.56 4.43 14.40
C SER A 135 0.58 5.12 15.76
N ASP A 136 -0.55 5.70 16.18
CA ASP A 136 -0.67 6.54 17.39
C ASP A 136 -1.93 6.24 18.22
N TYR A 137 -2.74 5.26 17.80
CA TYR A 137 -4.02 4.90 18.41
C TYR A 137 -5.06 6.03 18.42
N ALA A 138 -4.88 7.08 17.62
CA ALA A 138 -5.86 8.14 17.49
C ALA A 138 -7.11 7.64 16.76
N TYR A 139 -8.27 8.08 17.23
CA TYR A 139 -9.57 7.87 16.60
C TYR A 139 -9.92 9.03 15.68
N TRP A 140 -10.47 8.69 14.53
CA TRP A 140 -11.12 9.66 13.66
C TRP A 140 -12.41 10.16 14.31
N ASN A 141 -12.58 11.47 14.39
CA ASN A 141 -13.70 12.10 15.08
C ASN A 141 -14.72 12.79 14.16
N GLY A 142 -14.58 12.61 12.84
CA GLY A 142 -15.40 13.27 11.81
C GLY A 142 -14.73 14.47 11.14
N SER A 143 -13.71 15.07 11.76
CA SER A 143 -12.99 16.22 11.21
C SER A 143 -11.46 16.21 11.48
N GLY A 144 -10.98 15.32 12.35
CA GLY A 144 -9.58 15.17 12.70
C GLY A 144 -9.29 13.90 13.49
N TRP A 145 -8.02 13.70 13.86
CA TRP A 145 -7.57 12.56 14.66
C TRP A 145 -7.30 12.99 16.10
N GLY A 146 -7.86 12.25 17.07
CA GLY A 146 -7.71 12.55 18.49
C GLY A 146 -7.85 11.32 19.39
N VAL A 147 -7.65 11.50 20.69
CA VAL A 147 -7.62 10.37 21.66
C VAL A 147 -8.99 9.94 22.18
N SER A 148 -10.03 10.78 22.04
CA SER A 148 -11.40 10.43 22.43
C SER A 148 -12.18 9.95 21.21
N PRO A 149 -12.74 8.73 21.23
CA PRO A 149 -13.55 8.23 20.12
C PRO A 149 -14.86 9.02 20.02
N ILE A 150 -15.27 9.32 18.78
CA ILE A 150 -16.62 9.81 18.46
C ILE A 150 -17.27 8.78 17.55
N VAL A 151 -18.53 8.46 17.81
CA VAL A 151 -19.32 7.56 16.96
C VAL A 151 -19.55 8.25 15.62
N LEU A 152 -19.13 7.62 14.53
CA LEU A 152 -19.38 8.13 13.19
C LEU A 152 -20.85 7.95 12.82
N GLU A 153 -21.40 8.93 12.09
CA GLU A 153 -22.80 8.93 11.67
C GLU A 153 -23.08 7.75 10.73
N SER A 154 -23.89 6.81 11.21
CA SER A 154 -24.27 5.60 10.48
C SER A 154 -25.79 5.53 10.28
N THR A 155 -26.22 4.90 9.21
CA THR A 155 -27.61 4.42 9.05
C THR A 155 -27.67 2.93 9.21
N TYR A 156 -28.80 2.43 9.71
CA TYR A 156 -29.15 1.01 9.74
C TYR A 156 -30.52 0.81 9.11
N ASN A 157 -30.62 -0.13 8.17
CA ASN A 157 -31.87 -0.54 7.56
C ASN A 157 -32.32 -1.88 8.15
N SER A 158 -33.33 -1.86 9.01
CA SER A 158 -33.85 -3.06 9.67
C SER A 158 -34.50 -4.07 8.71
N ALA A 159 -34.90 -3.66 7.50
CA ALA A 159 -35.48 -4.57 6.51
C ALA A 159 -34.41 -5.41 5.80
N THR A 160 -33.19 -4.87 5.60
CA THR A 160 -32.09 -5.57 4.93
C THR A 160 -30.99 -6.02 5.89
N GLY A 161 -30.97 -5.50 7.11
CA GLY A 161 -29.90 -5.72 8.08
C GLY A 161 -28.62 -4.97 7.75
N GLU A 162 -28.63 -4.05 6.78
CA GLU A 162 -27.43 -3.33 6.32
C GLU A 162 -27.21 -2.04 7.10
N TRP A 163 -25.94 -1.72 7.35
CA TRP A 163 -25.52 -0.43 7.89
C TRP A 163 -24.40 0.19 7.08
N SER A 164 -24.31 1.52 7.07
CA SER A 164 -23.24 2.27 6.42
C SER A 164 -22.95 3.58 7.14
N VAL A 165 -21.69 3.99 7.16
CA VAL A 165 -21.28 5.35 7.53
C VAL A 165 -21.50 6.25 6.31
N ASN A 166 -22.31 7.30 6.45
CA ASN A 166 -22.82 8.06 5.30
C ASN A 166 -22.14 9.41 5.09
N SER A 167 -21.45 9.92 6.11
CA SER A 167 -20.82 11.23 6.07
C SER A 167 -19.55 11.23 6.92
N GLY A 168 -18.69 12.21 6.69
CA GLY A 168 -17.54 12.47 7.56
C GLY A 168 -16.51 11.35 7.61
N LEU A 169 -16.32 10.55 6.55
CA LEU A 169 -15.17 9.66 6.44
C LEU A 169 -13.89 10.47 6.17
N PRO A 170 -12.73 10.09 6.75
CA PRO A 170 -11.47 10.76 6.43
C PRO A 170 -11.12 10.53 4.96
N ILE A 171 -10.59 11.56 4.32
CA ILE A 171 -10.25 11.54 2.89
C ILE A 171 -8.89 10.87 2.69
N VAL A 172 -8.77 9.97 1.71
CA VAL A 172 -7.50 9.25 1.44
C VAL A 172 -6.39 10.23 1.00
N ARG A 173 -6.80 11.37 0.42
CA ARG A 173 -5.90 12.46 0.05
C ARG A 173 -6.47 13.81 0.41
N GLY A 174 -5.66 14.63 1.08
CA GLY A 174 -5.96 15.98 1.52
C GLY A 174 -4.74 16.59 2.21
N GLY A 175 -4.87 17.80 2.73
CA GLY A 175 -3.86 18.40 3.60
C GLY A 175 -4.28 18.33 5.07
N GLY A 176 -3.33 18.09 5.96
CA GLY A 176 -3.51 18.17 7.42
C GLY A 176 -4.29 17.00 8.02
N ASP A 177 -4.89 17.25 9.19
CA ASP A 177 -5.46 16.21 10.05
C ASP A 177 -6.75 15.56 9.51
N THR A 178 -7.21 15.92 8.32
CA THR A 178 -8.40 15.31 7.68
C THR A 178 -8.08 14.05 6.89
N GLN A 179 -6.79 13.77 6.69
CA GLN A 179 -6.32 12.72 5.81
C GLN A 179 -6.30 11.34 6.50
N LEU A 180 -6.72 10.32 5.76
CA LEU A 180 -6.40 8.92 5.99
C LEU A 180 -5.05 8.61 5.30
N ALA A 181 -3.95 9.02 5.93
CA ALA A 181 -2.61 8.88 5.37
C ALA A 181 -2.20 7.40 5.19
N ASN A 182 -1.20 7.13 4.34
CA ASN A 182 -0.66 5.78 4.16
C ASN A 182 -0.25 5.15 5.50
N GLY A 183 -0.66 3.90 5.73
CA GLY A 183 -0.48 3.23 7.02
C GLY A 183 -1.61 2.27 7.38
N ASN A 184 -1.57 1.70 8.58
CA ASN A 184 -2.53 0.70 9.03
C ASN A 184 -3.63 1.31 9.91
N TYR A 185 -4.85 0.79 9.78
CA TYR A 185 -6.03 1.27 10.48
C TYR A 185 -6.92 0.10 10.94
N ASN A 186 -7.64 0.32 12.04
CA ASN A 186 -8.75 -0.52 12.45
C ASN A 186 -10.06 0.20 12.14
N PHE A 187 -10.88 -0.39 11.29
CA PHE A 187 -12.29 -0.04 11.12
C PHE A 187 -13.09 -0.89 12.10
N ILE A 188 -13.84 -0.25 12.99
CA ILE A 188 -14.49 -0.92 14.14
C ILE A 188 -16.00 -0.68 14.04
N ALA A 189 -16.79 -1.73 14.16
CA ALA A 189 -18.25 -1.66 14.22
C ALA A 189 -18.76 -2.37 15.48
N ILE A 190 -19.62 -1.70 16.24
CA ILE A 190 -20.25 -2.22 17.45
C ILE A 190 -21.76 -2.16 17.25
N ALA A 191 -22.40 -3.32 17.09
CA ALA A 191 -23.87 -3.39 17.09
C ALA A 191 -24.37 -3.46 18.53
N ILE A 192 -25.44 -2.73 18.82
CA ILE A 192 -26.14 -2.70 20.10
C ILE A 192 -27.61 -3.06 19.81
N ASP A 193 -28.15 -4.03 20.54
CA ASP A 193 -29.55 -4.43 20.42
C ASP A 193 -30.48 -3.55 21.29
N ASN A 194 -31.79 -3.77 21.20
CA ASN A 194 -32.79 -3.03 21.98
C ASN A 194 -32.76 -3.34 23.49
N ALA A 195 -32.12 -4.44 23.92
CA ALA A 195 -31.93 -4.79 25.32
C ALA A 195 -30.61 -4.24 25.90
N GLY A 196 -29.74 -3.67 25.05
CA GLY A 196 -28.44 -3.12 25.41
C GLY A 196 -27.28 -4.12 25.34
N ASN A 197 -27.49 -5.35 24.84
CA ASN A 197 -26.38 -6.25 24.54
C ASN A 197 -25.64 -5.75 23.30
N HIS A 198 -24.33 -6.02 23.22
CA HIS A 198 -23.50 -5.52 22.13
C HIS A 198 -22.46 -6.55 21.68
N LEU A 199 -22.07 -6.43 20.42
CA LEU A 199 -20.96 -7.17 19.83
C LEU A 199 -20.09 -6.21 19.01
N GLN A 200 -18.78 -6.32 19.14
CA GLN A 200 -17.80 -5.59 18.34
C GLN A 200 -17.18 -6.49 17.28
N THR A 201 -16.92 -5.92 16.10
CA THR A 201 -16.09 -6.51 15.05
C THR A 201 -15.14 -5.47 14.48
N ASP A 202 -13.97 -5.93 14.03
CA ASP A 202 -12.89 -5.10 13.53
C ASP A 202 -12.46 -5.57 12.13
N SER A 203 -12.11 -4.62 11.28
CA SER A 203 -11.44 -4.83 10.00
C SER A 203 -10.11 -4.08 10.00
N VAL A 204 -9.01 -4.83 9.90
CA VAL A 204 -7.65 -4.30 9.80
C VAL A 204 -7.36 -3.98 8.34
N VAL A 205 -6.99 -2.74 8.05
CA VAL A 205 -6.86 -2.23 6.68
C VAL A 205 -5.55 -1.46 6.54
N THR A 206 -4.85 -1.69 5.44
CA THR A 206 -3.69 -0.87 5.05
C THR A 206 -4.13 0.16 4.03
N VAL A 207 -3.68 1.40 4.16
CA VAL A 207 -3.84 2.46 3.17
C VAL A 207 -2.51 2.62 2.46
N ASP A 208 -2.54 2.50 1.14
CA ASP A 208 -1.37 2.55 0.25
C ASP A 208 -1.78 3.29 -1.03
N PHE A 209 -2.13 4.55 -0.89
CA PHE A 209 -2.63 5.40 -1.96
C PHE A 209 -1.56 6.42 -2.40
N HIS A 210 -1.39 6.52 -3.72
CA HIS A 210 -0.37 7.32 -4.36
C HIS A 210 -1.00 8.09 -5.51
N GLN A 211 -1.18 9.41 -5.37
CA GLN A 211 -1.84 10.21 -6.41
C GLN A 211 -0.92 10.32 -7.62
N ILE A 212 -1.49 10.06 -8.80
CA ILE A 212 -0.80 10.38 -10.05
C ILE A 212 -0.99 11.86 -10.35
N TYR A 213 0.13 12.52 -10.59
CA TYR A 213 0.25 13.90 -11.00
C TYR A 213 0.82 13.98 -12.41
N ASN A 214 0.01 14.46 -13.33
CA ASN A 214 0.40 14.68 -14.72
C ASN A 214 0.88 16.11 -14.90
N TRP A 215 2.07 16.29 -15.48
CA TRP A 215 2.55 17.59 -15.89
C TRP A 215 1.70 18.13 -17.04
N THR A 216 1.12 19.31 -16.85
CA THR A 216 0.25 19.95 -17.84
C THR A 216 0.82 21.24 -18.40
N ALA A 217 1.84 21.82 -17.73
CA ALA A 217 2.26 23.21 -17.95
C ALA A 217 1.06 24.19 -17.91
N GLY A 218 0.06 23.90 -17.06
CA GLY A 218 -1.23 24.57 -17.06
C GLY A 218 -1.17 26.09 -16.91
N SER A 219 -0.24 26.65 -16.14
CA SER A 219 -0.09 28.11 -16.06
C SER A 219 0.57 28.70 -17.31
N PHE A 220 1.36 27.92 -18.05
CA PHE A 220 1.91 28.35 -19.34
C PHE A 220 0.88 28.26 -20.47
N ALA A 221 -0.06 27.32 -20.37
CA ALA A 221 -1.07 27.02 -21.38
C ALA A 221 -2.41 27.75 -21.19
N ASP A 222 -2.53 28.61 -20.18
CA ASP A 222 -3.75 29.39 -19.91
C ASP A 222 -3.80 30.71 -20.70
N LEU A 223 -4.81 31.56 -20.40
CA LEU A 223 -5.03 32.85 -21.08
C LEU A 223 -4.39 34.04 -20.36
N ASP A 224 -3.79 33.86 -19.18
CA ASP A 224 -3.16 34.93 -18.41
C ASP A 224 -1.64 34.89 -18.54
N PRO A 225 -1.07 35.58 -19.55
CA PRO A 225 0.38 35.54 -19.82
C PRO A 225 1.25 36.03 -18.66
N ASN A 226 0.67 36.71 -17.65
CA ASN A 226 1.42 37.25 -16.52
C ASN A 226 1.82 36.18 -15.49
N ASN A 227 1.20 35.00 -15.54
CA ASN A 227 1.49 33.91 -14.61
C ASN A 227 2.29 32.76 -15.25
N ASN A 228 2.57 32.85 -16.56
CA ASN A 228 3.19 31.81 -17.35
C ASN A 228 4.55 31.39 -16.79
N ASN A 229 4.66 30.14 -16.39
CA ASN A 229 5.92 29.54 -15.99
C ASN A 229 5.88 28.02 -16.20
N LEU A 230 7.06 27.42 -16.18
CA LEU A 230 7.24 25.98 -16.26
C LEU A 230 7.84 25.44 -14.96
N ASP A 231 7.42 26.02 -13.83
CA ASP A 231 7.91 25.64 -12.49
C ASP A 231 7.13 24.43 -11.95
N TRP A 232 7.86 23.39 -11.55
CA TRP A 232 7.37 22.25 -10.78
C TRP A 232 6.64 22.71 -9.52
N GLY A 233 7.12 23.77 -8.88
CA GLY A 233 6.55 24.32 -7.66
C GLY A 233 5.19 24.99 -7.84
N ASN A 234 4.74 25.25 -9.06
CA ASN A 234 3.46 25.89 -9.32
C ASN A 234 2.31 24.85 -9.37
N PRO A 235 1.33 24.90 -8.43
CA PRO A 235 0.20 23.98 -8.40
C PRO A 235 -0.63 23.92 -9.69
N ALA A 236 -0.66 25.02 -10.46
CA ALA A 236 -1.42 25.11 -11.71
C ALA A 236 -0.78 24.30 -12.86
N ASN A 237 0.49 23.93 -12.76
CA ASN A 237 1.21 23.17 -13.79
C ASN A 237 0.98 21.66 -13.75
N TRP A 238 0.06 21.24 -12.88
CA TRP A 238 -0.15 19.86 -12.51
C TRP A 238 -1.64 19.51 -12.56
N SER A 239 -1.94 18.27 -12.95
CA SER A 239 -3.27 17.68 -12.86
C SER A 239 -3.22 16.37 -12.06
N PRO A 240 -3.99 16.24 -10.96
CA PRO A 240 -4.90 17.25 -10.41
C PRO A 240 -4.16 18.50 -9.89
N TYR A 241 -4.87 19.61 -9.71
CA TYR A 241 -4.28 20.87 -9.21
C TYR A 241 -3.56 20.63 -7.87
N GLY A 242 -2.32 21.07 -7.75
CA GLY A 242 -1.48 20.85 -6.57
C GLY A 242 -0.02 20.59 -6.94
N VAL A 243 0.85 20.48 -5.94
CA VAL A 243 2.26 20.12 -6.18
C VAL A 243 2.48 18.68 -5.71
N PRO A 244 3.10 17.81 -6.52
CA PRO A 244 3.42 16.44 -6.10
C PRO A 244 4.30 16.42 -4.85
N SER A 245 3.96 15.53 -3.92
CA SER A 245 4.67 15.28 -2.66
C SER A 245 5.47 13.95 -2.71
N THR A 246 6.11 13.61 -1.60
CA THR A 246 6.88 12.36 -1.42
C THR A 246 6.05 11.08 -1.52
N GLU A 247 4.72 11.19 -1.38
CA GLU A 247 3.76 10.08 -1.47
C GLU A 247 3.06 10.03 -2.84
N ASP A 248 3.43 10.92 -3.78
CA ASP A 248 2.76 11.03 -5.08
C ASP A 248 3.62 10.44 -6.22
N ILE A 249 2.96 10.02 -7.30
CA ILE A 249 3.58 9.54 -8.53
C ILE A 249 3.55 10.67 -9.56
N VAL A 250 4.68 10.96 -10.19
CA VAL A 250 4.79 12.04 -11.18
C VAL A 250 4.91 11.50 -12.58
N HIS A 251 4.11 12.02 -13.51
CA HIS A 251 4.11 11.73 -14.94
C HIS A 251 4.47 13.00 -15.74
N ILE A 252 5.55 12.95 -16.52
CA ILE A 252 5.97 14.00 -17.46
C ILE A 252 5.96 13.42 -18.87
N ASP A 253 4.84 13.65 -19.58
CA ASP A 253 4.61 13.13 -20.92
C ASP A 253 4.44 14.21 -21.99
N ARG A 254 4.62 15.48 -21.60
CA ARG A 254 4.63 16.61 -22.51
C ARG A 254 6.06 17.01 -22.83
N ASN A 255 6.29 17.36 -24.10
CA ASN A 255 7.60 17.79 -24.57
C ASN A 255 7.92 19.24 -24.16
N ASP A 256 7.91 19.48 -22.85
CA ASP A 256 8.15 20.77 -22.21
C ASP A 256 9.45 20.70 -21.37
N ALA A 257 10.07 21.85 -21.12
CA ALA A 257 11.05 21.96 -20.05
C ALA A 257 10.31 22.10 -18.70
N VAL A 258 10.72 21.36 -17.68
CA VAL A 258 10.19 21.42 -16.33
C VAL A 258 11.31 21.89 -15.41
N PHE A 259 11.11 23.02 -14.72
CA PHE A 259 12.11 23.59 -13.83
C PHE A 259 11.71 23.38 -12.37
N SER A 260 12.63 22.98 -11.52
CA SER A 260 12.44 22.99 -10.06
C SER A 260 13.46 23.90 -9.39
N THR A 261 13.01 24.63 -8.38
CA THR A 261 13.81 25.57 -7.57
C THR A 261 14.23 25.00 -6.22
N ALA A 262 13.90 23.74 -5.95
CA ALA A 262 14.22 23.03 -4.72
C ALA A 262 14.34 21.52 -5.00
N ASN A 263 14.95 20.78 -4.06
CA ASN A 263 14.92 19.32 -4.02
C ASN A 263 13.49 18.77 -4.14
N ARG A 264 13.33 17.70 -4.94
CA ARG A 264 12.07 16.99 -5.10
C ARG A 264 12.24 15.54 -4.69
N THR A 265 11.30 15.06 -3.89
CA THR A 265 11.18 13.64 -3.56
C THR A 265 9.78 13.20 -3.96
N VAL A 266 9.68 12.08 -4.67
CA VAL A 266 8.43 11.50 -5.15
C VAL A 266 8.38 10.01 -4.86
N HIS A 267 7.18 9.46 -4.71
CA HIS A 267 7.01 8.04 -4.55
C HIS A 267 7.40 7.30 -5.83
N GLY A 268 6.79 7.68 -6.96
CA GLY A 268 7.10 7.11 -8.27
C GLY A 268 7.32 8.19 -9.31
N PHE A 269 8.03 7.85 -10.39
CA PHE A 269 8.40 8.83 -11.42
C PHE A 269 8.36 8.23 -12.82
N HIS A 270 7.67 8.90 -13.72
CA HIS A 270 7.53 8.54 -15.12
C HIS A 270 7.85 9.74 -16.01
N ILE A 271 8.73 9.53 -16.99
CA ILE A 271 9.01 10.53 -18.02
C ILE A 271 9.12 9.85 -19.38
N SER A 272 8.40 10.38 -20.37
CA SER A 272 8.42 9.87 -21.74
C SER A 272 9.00 10.85 -22.76
N THR A 273 9.05 12.13 -22.42
CA THR A 273 9.57 13.21 -23.26
C THR A 273 9.85 14.46 -22.40
N GLY A 274 10.19 15.57 -23.04
CA GLY A 274 10.53 16.80 -22.33
C GLY A 274 11.85 16.70 -21.57
N ALA A 275 12.08 17.65 -20.65
CA ALA A 275 13.31 17.72 -19.88
C ALA A 275 13.08 18.26 -18.47
N LEU A 276 13.62 17.59 -17.45
CA LEU A 276 13.62 18.06 -16.07
C LEU A 276 14.94 18.79 -15.77
N TYR A 277 14.84 19.98 -15.18
CA TYR A 277 15.94 20.84 -14.75
C TYR A 277 15.78 21.27 -13.30
N PHE A 278 16.90 21.46 -12.62
CA PHE A 278 16.95 22.19 -11.36
C PHE A 278 17.73 23.49 -11.53
N THR A 279 17.14 24.61 -11.11
CA THR A 279 17.75 25.94 -11.29
C THR A 279 19.00 26.12 -10.41
N ASN A 280 19.07 25.40 -9.29
CA ASN A 280 20.27 25.29 -8.47
C ASN A 280 20.95 23.94 -8.75
N GLY A 281 22.25 23.98 -9.05
CA GLY A 281 23.04 22.78 -9.36
C GLY A 281 23.12 21.75 -8.24
N MET A 282 22.85 22.15 -6.99
CA MET A 282 22.85 21.26 -5.82
C MET A 282 21.50 20.58 -5.56
N ASP A 283 20.42 21.03 -6.20
CA ASP A 283 19.12 20.40 -6.02
C ASP A 283 18.99 19.13 -6.89
N SER A 284 18.12 18.23 -6.44
CA SER A 284 18.02 16.88 -6.98
C SER A 284 16.59 16.34 -6.99
N LEU A 285 16.39 15.30 -7.81
CA LEU A 285 15.21 14.45 -7.78
C LEU A 285 15.52 13.14 -7.04
N THR A 286 14.72 12.77 -6.05
CA THR A 286 14.76 11.47 -5.38
C THR A 286 13.50 10.66 -5.69
N ILE A 287 13.70 9.46 -6.23
CA ILE A 287 12.65 8.50 -6.64
C ILE A 287 12.68 7.33 -5.67
N ARG A 288 11.61 7.14 -4.89
CA ARG A 288 11.60 6.20 -3.75
C ARG A 288 11.17 4.78 -4.12
N LYS A 289 10.27 4.66 -5.09
CA LYS A 289 9.61 3.43 -5.54
C LYS A 289 9.53 3.42 -7.06
N ASN A 290 8.56 2.72 -7.63
CA ASN A 290 8.55 2.34 -9.03
C ASN A 290 8.55 3.54 -9.98
N GLY A 291 9.20 3.39 -11.14
CA GLY A 291 9.19 4.41 -12.16
C GLY A 291 9.60 3.90 -13.52
N SER A 292 9.41 4.74 -14.55
CA SER A 292 9.77 4.41 -15.92
C SER A 292 10.32 5.61 -16.68
N TRP A 293 11.35 5.39 -17.48
CA TRP A 293 11.92 6.39 -18.38
C TRP A 293 11.86 5.87 -19.81
N THR A 294 10.93 6.41 -20.59
CA THR A 294 10.68 6.00 -21.98
C THR A 294 11.21 6.97 -23.02
N GLY A 295 11.56 8.19 -22.60
CA GLY A 295 12.26 9.20 -23.40
C GLY A 295 12.41 10.52 -22.62
N GLY A 296 13.01 11.53 -23.24
CA GLY A 296 13.27 12.83 -22.62
C GLY A 296 14.58 12.90 -21.84
N THR A 297 14.77 14.01 -21.13
CA THR A 297 16.05 14.37 -20.49
C THR A 297 15.92 14.55 -18.98
N LEU A 298 16.84 13.95 -18.23
CA LEU A 298 17.04 14.23 -16.80
C LEU A 298 18.36 14.99 -16.63
N ASN A 299 18.28 16.22 -16.13
CA ASN A 299 19.44 17.05 -15.81
C ASN A 299 19.75 17.04 -14.30
N ASN A 300 20.86 17.66 -13.92
CA ASN A 300 21.33 17.77 -12.53
C ASN A 300 21.51 16.38 -11.88
N THR A 301 21.14 16.23 -10.61
CA THR A 301 21.33 14.98 -9.88
C THR A 301 20.00 14.25 -9.67
N VAL A 302 19.99 12.94 -9.93
CA VAL A 302 18.85 12.05 -9.66
C VAL A 302 19.29 10.91 -8.75
N PHE A 303 18.47 10.58 -7.76
CA PHE A 303 18.63 9.45 -6.86
C PHE A 303 17.50 8.44 -7.09
N ILE A 304 17.85 7.20 -7.41
CA ILE A 304 16.93 6.07 -7.48
C ILE A 304 17.17 5.23 -6.22
N GLU A 305 16.25 5.26 -5.26
CA GLU A 305 16.45 4.63 -3.94
C GLU A 305 16.48 3.10 -4.02
N SER A 306 17.00 2.45 -2.97
CA SER A 306 17.24 1.00 -2.94
C SER A 306 15.98 0.14 -3.05
N ALA A 307 14.82 0.66 -2.64
CA ALA A 307 13.54 -0.03 -2.78
C ALA A 307 12.88 0.17 -4.16
N CYS A 308 13.53 0.89 -5.07
CA CYS A 308 13.00 1.20 -6.39
C CYS A 308 13.28 0.07 -7.40
N THR A 309 12.26 -0.30 -8.16
CA THR A 309 12.40 -0.93 -9.47
C THR A 309 12.10 0.11 -10.55
N PHE A 310 13.09 0.48 -11.36
CA PHE A 310 12.99 1.54 -12.36
C PHE A 310 13.20 0.98 -13.77
N GLU A 311 12.32 1.28 -14.72
CA GLU A 311 12.42 0.71 -16.07
C GLU A 311 12.85 1.74 -17.12
N LEU A 312 13.93 1.46 -17.86
CA LEU A 312 14.26 2.17 -19.09
C LEU A 312 13.59 1.43 -20.27
N ALA A 313 12.38 1.84 -20.64
CA ALA A 313 11.52 1.12 -21.60
C ALA A 313 11.27 1.88 -22.91
N GLY A 314 10.68 1.24 -23.91
CA GLY A 314 10.34 1.87 -25.18
C GLY A 314 11.57 2.20 -26.06
N VAL A 315 11.32 2.64 -27.30
CA VAL A 315 12.38 2.89 -28.30
C VAL A 315 13.04 4.26 -28.18
N GLY A 316 12.45 5.19 -27.43
CA GLY A 316 12.97 6.54 -27.25
C GLY A 316 14.37 6.55 -26.63
N THR A 317 15.14 7.59 -26.91
CA THR A 317 16.44 7.82 -26.27
C THR A 317 16.23 8.49 -24.91
N LYS A 318 16.99 8.03 -23.91
CA LYS A 318 16.90 8.47 -22.52
C LYS A 318 18.14 9.32 -22.26
N HIS A 319 17.97 10.63 -22.14
CA HIS A 319 19.10 11.57 -22.09
C HIS A 319 19.47 11.91 -20.66
N ILE A 320 20.70 11.60 -20.24
CA ILE A 320 21.30 12.20 -19.06
C ILE A 320 21.94 13.51 -19.52
N GLY A 321 21.43 14.64 -19.03
CA GLY A 321 21.86 15.96 -19.49
C GLY A 321 23.33 16.29 -19.21
N GLY A 322 23.78 17.43 -19.73
CA GLY A 322 25.12 18.00 -19.54
C GLY A 322 25.63 17.89 -18.10
N SER A 323 26.71 17.14 -17.88
CA SER A 323 27.30 16.92 -16.54
C SER A 323 26.34 16.37 -15.47
N ALA A 324 25.16 15.87 -15.86
CA ALA A 324 24.17 15.34 -14.93
C ALA A 324 24.59 13.98 -14.38
N VAL A 325 24.11 13.67 -13.18
CA VAL A 325 24.52 12.48 -12.41
C VAL A 325 23.29 11.69 -12.01
N ILE A 326 23.24 10.42 -12.40
CA ILE A 326 22.22 9.47 -11.95
C ILE A 326 22.86 8.52 -10.93
N ASN A 327 22.36 8.53 -9.70
CA ASN A 327 22.78 7.64 -8.62
C ASN A 327 21.73 6.55 -8.43
N ASN A 328 22.04 5.33 -8.89
CA ASN A 328 21.22 4.16 -8.69
C ASN A 328 21.60 3.40 -7.43
N PHE A 329 20.65 3.25 -6.49
CA PHE A 329 20.75 2.37 -5.33
C PHE A 329 19.82 1.15 -5.44
N GLY A 330 18.86 1.16 -6.39
CA GLY A 330 17.87 0.12 -6.59
C GLY A 330 18.17 -0.79 -7.77
N VAL A 331 17.11 -1.27 -8.44
CA VAL A 331 17.22 -2.11 -9.64
C VAL A 331 16.70 -1.34 -10.84
N VAL A 332 17.58 -1.01 -11.77
CA VAL A 332 17.21 -0.40 -13.06
C VAL A 332 17.22 -1.46 -14.15
N THR A 333 16.11 -1.62 -14.87
CA THR A 333 16.00 -2.56 -15.99
C THR A 333 15.82 -1.83 -17.30
N ARG A 334 16.78 -1.97 -18.21
CA ARG A 334 16.69 -1.50 -19.60
C ARG A 334 16.06 -2.59 -20.46
N THR A 335 14.85 -2.32 -20.93
CA THR A 335 14.09 -3.17 -21.87
C THR A 335 14.08 -2.61 -23.29
N GLY A 336 14.40 -1.33 -23.47
CA GLY A 336 14.48 -0.70 -24.79
C GLY A 336 15.13 0.68 -24.80
N GLY A 337 15.47 1.14 -26.00
CA GLY A 337 16.05 2.47 -26.24
C GLY A 337 17.52 2.55 -25.79
N LYS A 338 18.20 3.62 -26.20
CA LYS A 338 19.58 3.90 -25.76
C LYS A 338 19.55 4.83 -24.55
N LEU A 339 20.50 4.66 -23.64
CA LEU A 339 20.83 5.67 -22.63
C LEU A 339 21.92 6.57 -23.23
N GLN A 340 21.58 7.84 -23.47
CA GLN A 340 22.48 8.82 -24.04
C GLN A 340 23.03 9.73 -22.95
N GLY A 341 24.36 9.86 -22.90
CA GLY A 341 25.04 10.79 -22.00
C GLY A 341 25.40 12.03 -22.78
N GLU A 342 25.21 13.19 -22.17
CA GLU A 342 25.48 14.49 -22.76
C GLU A 342 26.65 15.18 -22.04
N ASN A 343 27.75 15.41 -22.75
CA ASN A 343 28.88 16.23 -22.30
C ASN A 343 29.29 16.02 -20.82
N GLY A 344 29.83 14.84 -20.50
CA GLY A 344 30.38 14.57 -19.17
C GLY A 344 29.37 14.01 -18.15
N SER A 345 28.23 13.47 -18.59
CA SER A 345 27.25 12.83 -17.71
C SER A 345 27.80 11.60 -17.01
N THR A 346 27.23 11.27 -15.86
CA THR A 346 27.64 10.10 -15.07
C THR A 346 26.46 9.26 -14.63
N TRP A 347 26.59 7.94 -14.76
CA TRP A 347 25.73 6.97 -14.09
C TRP A 347 26.54 6.24 -13.00
N ASN A 348 26.08 6.29 -11.76
CA ASN A 348 26.64 5.56 -10.64
C ASN A 348 25.70 4.42 -10.23
N ASN A 349 26.14 3.19 -10.43
CA ASN A 349 25.52 2.00 -9.86
C ASN A 349 26.18 1.76 -8.49
N ASN A 350 25.50 2.17 -7.43
CA ASN A 350 26.00 2.17 -6.05
C ASN A 350 25.98 0.75 -5.42
N PRO A 351 26.64 0.52 -4.28
CA PRO A 351 26.68 -0.80 -3.65
C PRO A 351 25.29 -1.40 -3.39
N GLY A 352 25.11 -2.67 -3.76
CA GLY A 352 23.83 -3.39 -3.63
C GLY A 352 22.83 -3.14 -4.77
N SER A 353 23.11 -2.21 -5.68
CA SER A 353 22.25 -1.89 -6.82
C SER A 353 22.51 -2.78 -8.03
N ALA A 354 21.55 -2.79 -8.97
CA ALA A 354 21.67 -3.51 -10.24
C ALA A 354 21.27 -2.64 -11.44
N PHE A 355 22.06 -2.72 -12.52
CA PHE A 355 21.70 -2.27 -13.85
C PHE A 355 21.54 -3.48 -14.76
N VAL A 356 20.30 -3.76 -15.17
CA VAL A 356 19.90 -4.95 -15.90
C VAL A 356 19.64 -4.59 -17.35
N VAL A 357 20.30 -5.27 -18.28
CA VAL A 357 20.11 -5.15 -19.73
C VAL A 357 19.33 -6.37 -20.23
N VAL A 358 18.17 -6.11 -20.82
CA VAL A 358 17.34 -7.11 -21.48
C VAL A 358 17.47 -6.92 -23.00
N GLY A 359 17.61 -8.03 -23.72
CA GLY A 359 17.78 -8.06 -25.17
C GLY A 359 19.14 -7.55 -25.66
N ASP A 360 19.22 -7.32 -26.97
CA ASP A 360 20.44 -6.90 -27.68
C ASP A 360 20.37 -5.45 -28.18
N GLY A 361 21.45 -5.01 -28.84
CA GLY A 361 21.62 -3.67 -29.39
C GLY A 361 22.49 -2.77 -28.52
N ASP A 362 22.70 -1.54 -28.98
CA ASP A 362 23.47 -0.55 -28.22
C ASP A 362 22.75 -0.19 -26.92
N VAL A 363 23.48 -0.26 -25.81
CA VAL A 363 22.98 0.15 -24.49
C VAL A 363 23.22 1.64 -24.27
N PHE A 364 24.40 2.12 -24.68
CA PHE A 364 24.84 3.51 -24.48
C PHE A 364 25.08 4.24 -25.80
N SER A 365 24.90 5.55 -25.77
CA SER A 365 25.28 6.49 -26.84
C SER A 365 25.81 7.80 -26.28
N ASN A 366 26.53 8.57 -27.09
CA ASN A 366 27.07 9.87 -26.69
C ASN A 366 26.39 11.01 -27.43
N ASN A 367 26.21 12.13 -26.74
CA ASN A 367 26.17 13.47 -27.31
C ASN A 367 27.32 14.24 -26.68
N TYR A 368 28.43 14.43 -27.40
CA TYR A 368 29.73 14.81 -26.81
C TYR A 368 30.35 13.75 -25.88
N ALA A 369 31.67 13.83 -25.69
CA ALA A 369 32.45 12.82 -24.97
C ALA A 369 32.48 13.07 -23.45
N GLY A 370 33.17 12.20 -22.71
CA GLY A 370 33.43 12.36 -21.28
C GLY A 370 32.43 11.67 -20.36
N ASN A 371 31.47 10.92 -20.91
CA ASN A 371 30.45 10.23 -20.12
C ASN A 371 31.01 8.99 -19.41
N ASN A 372 30.56 8.74 -18.18
CA ASN A 372 31.06 7.67 -17.32
C ASN A 372 29.92 6.78 -16.81
N PHE A 373 30.13 5.46 -16.87
CA PHE A 373 29.34 4.50 -16.12
C PHE A 373 30.22 3.91 -15.01
N ASN A 374 29.84 4.10 -13.76
CA ASN A 374 30.56 3.60 -12.60
C ASN A 374 29.76 2.46 -11.97
N ASN A 375 30.26 1.23 -12.10
CA ASN A 375 29.76 0.07 -11.37
C ASN A 375 30.60 -0.14 -10.12
N GLU A 376 30.10 0.32 -8.98
CA GLU A 376 30.84 0.31 -7.72
C GLU A 376 30.97 -1.09 -7.10
N ALA A 377 31.78 -1.21 -6.05
CA ALA A 377 31.92 -2.45 -5.31
C ALA A 377 30.56 -2.93 -4.78
N ASN A 378 30.29 -4.23 -4.91
CA ASN A 378 29.00 -4.87 -4.61
C ASN A 378 27.80 -4.39 -5.46
N ALA A 379 28.03 -3.62 -6.52
CA ALA A 379 27.02 -3.33 -7.53
C ALA A 379 27.08 -4.35 -8.68
N THR A 380 25.96 -4.57 -9.37
CA THR A 380 25.86 -5.53 -10.48
C THR A 380 25.45 -4.85 -11.77
N PHE A 381 26.21 -5.05 -12.84
CA PHE A 381 25.77 -4.83 -14.22
C PHE A 381 25.51 -6.19 -14.86
N VAL A 382 24.29 -6.46 -15.35
CA VAL A 382 23.94 -7.78 -15.87
C VAL A 382 23.18 -7.73 -17.18
N LYS A 383 23.58 -8.55 -18.14
CA LYS A 383 22.78 -8.90 -19.32
C LYS A 383 22.05 -10.22 -19.05
N THR A 384 20.72 -10.22 -19.14
CA THR A 384 19.90 -11.40 -18.78
C THR A 384 19.47 -12.23 -19.99
N THR A 385 19.29 -11.59 -21.15
CA THR A 385 18.79 -12.22 -22.38
C THR A 385 19.49 -11.65 -23.61
N GLY A 386 19.54 -12.43 -24.68
CA GLY A 386 20.09 -12.01 -25.97
C GLY A 386 20.38 -13.18 -26.90
N ALA A 387 20.42 -12.89 -28.19
CA ALA A 387 20.97 -13.78 -29.20
C ALA A 387 22.50 -13.89 -29.02
N GLY A 388 23.08 -15.03 -29.38
CA GLY A 388 24.53 -15.20 -29.44
C GLY A 388 25.11 -14.69 -30.76
N GLY A 389 26.44 -14.49 -30.80
CA GLY A 389 27.18 -14.13 -32.01
C GLY A 389 27.22 -12.62 -32.30
N GLU A 390 26.97 -12.24 -33.56
CA GLU A 390 27.08 -10.84 -34.02
C GLU A 390 25.98 -9.92 -33.46
N ILE A 391 24.82 -10.51 -33.10
CA ILE A 391 23.77 -9.83 -32.37
C ILE A 391 24.17 -9.82 -30.89
N ARG A 392 24.36 -8.62 -30.33
CA ARG A 392 25.00 -8.43 -29.03
C ARG A 392 24.48 -7.18 -28.32
N SER A 393 24.66 -7.11 -27.01
CA SER A 393 24.54 -5.85 -26.27
C SER A 393 25.86 -5.09 -26.33
N THR A 394 25.87 -3.94 -26.98
CA THR A 394 27.09 -3.12 -27.11
C THR A 394 27.16 -2.09 -25.99
N ILE A 395 28.20 -2.21 -25.16
CA ILE A 395 28.62 -1.22 -24.18
C ILE A 395 29.70 -0.38 -24.86
N GLY A 396 29.27 0.68 -25.53
CA GLY A 396 30.15 1.59 -26.26
C GLY A 396 30.01 3.03 -25.80
N ALA A 397 30.81 3.91 -26.40
CA ALA A 397 30.75 5.36 -26.23
C ALA A 397 31.17 5.92 -24.85
N TRP A 398 30.85 5.25 -23.74
CA TRP A 398 31.14 5.74 -22.38
C TRP A 398 32.39 5.06 -21.81
N THR A 399 33.10 5.74 -20.92
CA THR A 399 34.09 5.07 -20.07
C THR A 399 33.33 4.23 -19.05
N PHE A 400 33.60 2.92 -19.03
CA PHE A 400 33.00 1.99 -18.08
C PHE A 400 34.00 1.69 -16.97
N ASN A 401 33.73 2.13 -15.75
CA ASN A 401 34.53 1.84 -14.57
C ASN A 401 33.85 0.74 -13.76
N ASN A 402 34.57 -0.35 -13.47
CA ASN A 402 34.02 -1.50 -12.76
C ASN A 402 34.89 -1.90 -11.58
N ALA A 403 34.33 -1.77 -10.38
CA ALA A 403 34.80 -2.36 -9.13
C ALA A 403 33.83 -3.45 -8.60
N GLY A 404 32.71 -3.65 -9.27
CA GLY A 404 31.68 -4.62 -8.93
C GLY A 404 31.61 -5.80 -9.89
N LYS A 405 30.42 -6.39 -9.98
CA LYS A 405 30.14 -7.56 -10.82
C LYS A 405 29.60 -7.14 -12.19
N VAL A 406 30.17 -7.71 -13.25
CA VAL A 406 29.64 -7.71 -14.61
C VAL A 406 29.24 -9.12 -14.98
N GLU A 407 27.98 -9.35 -15.33
CA GLU A 407 27.45 -10.66 -15.64
C GLU A 407 26.80 -10.72 -17.03
N CYS A 408 27.14 -11.73 -17.81
CA CYS A 408 26.46 -12.05 -19.06
C CYS A 408 25.79 -13.42 -18.92
N GLN A 409 24.47 -13.46 -18.75
CA GLN A 409 23.76 -14.72 -18.55
C GLN A 409 23.52 -15.46 -19.88
N GLN A 410 23.21 -14.72 -20.95
CA GLN A 410 22.95 -15.25 -22.29
C GLN A 410 23.47 -14.30 -23.37
N GLY A 411 23.87 -14.85 -24.51
CA GLY A 411 24.31 -14.08 -25.67
C GLY A 411 25.70 -13.47 -25.49
N VAL A 412 25.92 -12.28 -26.05
CA VAL A 412 27.20 -11.55 -26.00
C VAL A 412 27.02 -10.16 -25.36
N LEU A 413 27.85 -9.87 -24.36
CA LEU A 413 28.03 -8.53 -23.80
C LEU A 413 29.35 -7.96 -24.31
N PHE A 414 29.29 -6.93 -25.15
CA PHE A 414 30.44 -6.42 -25.90
C PHE A 414 30.88 -5.05 -25.41
N PHE A 415 32.05 -4.98 -24.79
CA PHE A 415 32.69 -3.74 -24.37
C PHE A 415 33.51 -3.14 -25.53
N ASN A 416 32.97 -2.08 -26.15
CA ASN A 416 33.52 -1.39 -27.31
C ASN A 416 33.92 0.06 -26.99
N SER A 417 34.30 0.31 -25.76
CA SER A 417 34.86 1.57 -25.26
C SER A 417 35.83 1.26 -24.12
N THR A 418 36.45 2.29 -23.54
CA THR A 418 37.36 2.11 -22.41
C THR A 418 36.66 1.42 -21.24
N LEU A 419 37.14 0.24 -20.87
CA LEU A 419 36.73 -0.51 -19.69
C LEU A 419 37.85 -0.48 -18.66
N ASN A 420 37.59 0.04 -17.46
CA ASN A 420 38.52 0.02 -16.34
C ASN A 420 38.06 -1.03 -15.34
N LEU A 421 38.85 -2.09 -15.16
CA LEU A 421 38.64 -3.14 -14.16
C LEU A 421 39.57 -2.87 -12.97
N THR A 422 38.98 -2.47 -11.85
CA THR A 422 39.70 -2.15 -10.61
C THR A 422 39.52 -3.25 -9.56
N ALA A 423 40.14 -3.08 -8.39
CA ALA A 423 40.03 -4.04 -7.30
C ALA A 423 38.56 -4.31 -6.93
N GLY A 424 38.19 -5.60 -6.84
CA GLY A 424 36.81 -6.04 -6.60
C GLY A 424 36.03 -6.40 -7.88
N ALA A 425 36.53 -6.03 -9.06
CA ALA A 425 35.92 -6.39 -10.32
C ALA A 425 35.75 -7.93 -10.46
N ASN A 426 34.56 -8.36 -10.89
CA ASN A 426 34.27 -9.75 -11.19
C ASN A 426 33.52 -9.88 -12.52
N LEU A 427 33.93 -10.85 -13.34
CA LEU A 427 33.20 -11.24 -14.55
C LEU A 427 32.49 -12.59 -14.31
N ALA A 428 31.22 -12.70 -14.70
CA ALA A 428 30.39 -13.86 -14.42
C ALA A 428 29.41 -14.20 -15.55
N GLY A 429 28.81 -15.40 -15.47
CA GLY A 429 27.70 -15.83 -16.31
C GLY A 429 28.09 -16.69 -17.51
N ALA A 430 27.11 -17.39 -18.09
CA ALA A 430 27.33 -18.37 -19.16
C ALA A 430 27.46 -17.76 -20.57
N GLY A 431 27.04 -16.51 -20.75
CA GLY A 431 27.21 -15.76 -21.99
C GLY A 431 28.64 -15.23 -22.16
N ASN A 432 28.97 -14.82 -23.39
CA ASN A 432 30.29 -14.31 -23.72
C ASN A 432 30.43 -12.84 -23.26
N ILE A 433 31.58 -12.50 -22.67
CA ILE A 433 31.95 -11.13 -22.30
C ILE A 433 33.12 -10.71 -23.19
N LEU A 434 32.81 -9.98 -24.25
CA LEU A 434 33.76 -9.64 -25.31
C LEU A 434 34.44 -8.30 -25.01
N LEU A 435 35.76 -8.35 -24.80
CA LEU A 435 36.63 -7.22 -24.52
C LEU A 435 37.18 -6.67 -25.85
N GLY A 436 36.43 -5.73 -26.42
CA GLY A 436 36.59 -5.22 -27.79
C GLY A 436 37.58 -4.08 -27.97
N ALA A 437 37.55 -3.14 -27.04
CA ALA A 437 38.36 -1.93 -27.10
C ALA A 437 39.50 -1.98 -26.07
N THR A 438 39.82 -0.86 -25.43
CA THR A 438 40.83 -0.80 -24.38
C THR A 438 40.24 -1.25 -23.04
N THR A 439 40.77 -2.33 -22.48
CA THR A 439 40.52 -2.77 -21.12
C THR A 439 41.75 -2.46 -20.26
N ASN A 440 41.63 -1.59 -19.27
CA ASN A 440 42.68 -1.34 -18.29
C ASN A 440 42.41 -2.18 -17.05
N LEU A 441 43.41 -2.95 -16.64
CA LEU A 441 43.34 -3.85 -15.50
C LEU A 441 44.42 -3.46 -14.49
N SER A 442 44.00 -3.04 -13.29
CA SER A 442 44.92 -2.59 -12.22
C SER A 442 45.03 -3.56 -11.04
N ALA A 443 44.25 -4.65 -11.04
CA ALA A 443 44.22 -5.65 -9.99
C ALA A 443 43.95 -7.05 -10.58
N LEU A 444 43.98 -8.07 -9.74
CA LEU A 444 43.61 -9.42 -10.13
C LEU A 444 42.11 -9.47 -10.47
N LEU A 445 41.78 -9.90 -11.68
CA LEU A 445 40.42 -10.14 -12.11
C LEU A 445 39.98 -11.56 -11.77
N ALA A 446 39.05 -11.69 -10.84
CA ALA A 446 38.38 -12.96 -10.60
C ALA A 446 37.23 -13.15 -11.62
N SER A 447 37.20 -14.28 -12.33
CA SER A 447 36.16 -14.58 -13.30
C SER A 447 35.57 -15.97 -13.12
N THR A 448 34.24 -16.05 -13.14
CA THR A 448 33.48 -17.29 -13.33
C THR A 448 32.71 -17.30 -14.64
N GLY A 449 32.82 -16.21 -15.43
CA GLY A 449 32.19 -16.08 -16.74
C GLY A 449 33.13 -16.43 -17.88
N ASN A 450 32.69 -16.15 -19.10
CA ASN A 450 33.42 -16.45 -20.34
C ASN A 450 33.99 -15.16 -20.97
N PRO A 451 35.09 -14.60 -20.47
CA PRO A 451 35.70 -13.42 -21.08
C PRO A 451 36.50 -13.79 -22.34
N GLU A 452 36.36 -12.97 -23.37
CA GLU A 452 37.09 -13.09 -24.63
C GLU A 452 37.78 -11.77 -24.97
N LEU A 453 39.09 -11.79 -25.17
CA LEU A 453 39.88 -10.65 -25.61
C LEU A 453 40.01 -10.63 -27.14
N ILE A 454 39.57 -9.53 -27.73
CA ILE A 454 39.83 -9.20 -29.15
C ILE A 454 40.49 -7.82 -29.33
N GLY A 455 40.46 -6.97 -28.29
CA GLY A 455 41.04 -5.62 -28.25
C GLY A 455 42.36 -5.54 -27.49
N THR A 456 42.55 -4.44 -26.75
CA THR A 456 43.77 -4.20 -25.97
C THR A 456 43.51 -4.40 -24.49
N LEU A 457 44.28 -5.27 -23.83
CA LEU A 457 44.32 -5.42 -22.39
C LEU A 457 45.61 -4.78 -21.84
N ASN A 458 45.47 -3.68 -21.11
CA ASN A 458 46.57 -3.02 -20.43
C ASN A 458 46.61 -3.48 -18.97
N ALA A 459 47.61 -4.28 -18.61
CA ALA A 459 47.94 -4.59 -17.24
C ALA A 459 48.70 -3.39 -16.64
N THR A 460 47.98 -2.49 -15.97
CA THR A 460 48.47 -1.17 -15.55
C THR A 460 49.20 -1.17 -14.20
N ALA A 461 49.19 -2.29 -13.48
CA ALA A 461 49.84 -2.42 -12.17
C ALA A 461 50.44 -3.83 -11.98
N PRO A 462 51.42 -4.02 -11.08
CA PRO A 462 52.04 -5.33 -10.83
C PRO A 462 51.07 -6.42 -10.37
N ALA A 463 49.96 -6.05 -9.73
CA ALA A 463 48.93 -6.96 -9.27
C ALA A 463 47.89 -7.33 -10.35
N ALA A 464 48.03 -6.80 -11.57
CA ALA A 464 47.13 -7.10 -12.67
C ALA A 464 47.29 -8.56 -13.13
N GLY A 465 46.16 -9.24 -13.27
CA GLY A 465 46.17 -10.65 -13.64
C GLY A 465 44.78 -11.24 -13.73
N PHE A 466 44.71 -12.54 -13.96
CA PHE A 466 43.47 -13.28 -14.09
C PHE A 466 43.48 -14.53 -13.20
N SER A 467 42.32 -14.76 -12.59
CA SER A 467 42.01 -15.95 -11.79
C SER A 467 40.60 -16.40 -12.14
N GLY A 468 40.41 -17.64 -12.57
CA GLY A 468 39.07 -18.08 -12.96
C GLY A 468 38.94 -19.56 -13.29
N THR A 469 37.71 -20.06 -13.18
CA THR A 469 37.37 -21.46 -13.51
C THR A 469 37.07 -21.69 -14.98
N GLN A 470 36.88 -20.62 -15.74
CA GLN A 470 36.71 -20.61 -17.19
C GLN A 470 37.89 -19.89 -17.85
N PRO A 471 38.24 -20.25 -19.10
CA PRO A 471 39.38 -19.65 -19.78
C PRO A 471 39.14 -18.17 -20.13
N LEU A 472 40.18 -17.35 -19.99
CA LEU A 472 40.27 -16.06 -20.67
C LEU A 472 40.66 -16.31 -22.13
N VAL A 473 39.69 -16.35 -23.04
CA VAL A 473 39.96 -16.64 -24.44
C VAL A 473 40.66 -15.45 -25.10
N TRP A 474 41.88 -15.63 -25.59
CA TRP A 474 42.58 -14.59 -26.37
C TRP A 474 42.49 -14.86 -27.87
N SER A 475 41.43 -14.33 -28.50
CA SER A 475 41.14 -14.54 -29.92
C SER A 475 41.90 -13.58 -30.84
N SER A 476 42.12 -12.34 -30.42
CA SER A 476 42.94 -11.35 -31.12
C SER A 476 43.39 -10.19 -30.21
N GLY A 477 44.14 -9.24 -30.75
CA GLY A 477 44.50 -8.02 -30.02
C GLY A 477 45.80 -8.14 -29.23
N VAL A 478 45.96 -7.36 -28.16
CA VAL A 478 47.26 -7.19 -27.47
C VAL A 478 47.08 -7.20 -25.96
N ILE A 479 47.94 -7.93 -25.25
CA ILE A 479 48.16 -7.80 -23.80
C ILE A 479 49.45 -7.01 -23.60
N SER A 480 49.38 -5.91 -22.85
CA SER A 480 50.52 -5.02 -22.54
C SER A 480 50.75 -4.92 -21.04
N GLY A 481 52.00 -4.76 -20.61
CA GLY A 481 52.39 -4.67 -19.18
C GLY A 481 52.72 -6.02 -18.55
N THR A 482 52.65 -6.08 -17.21
CA THR A 482 52.90 -7.32 -16.45
C THR A 482 51.57 -7.97 -16.11
N PHE A 483 51.28 -9.12 -16.71
CA PHE A 483 50.01 -9.84 -16.54
C PHE A 483 50.24 -11.21 -15.90
N THR A 484 49.63 -11.44 -14.74
CA THR A 484 49.77 -12.69 -13.98
C THR A 484 48.60 -13.64 -14.25
N LEU A 485 48.88 -14.90 -14.57
CA LEU A 485 47.88 -15.97 -14.56
C LEU A 485 48.03 -16.77 -13.27
N GLU A 486 47.01 -16.78 -12.42
CA GLU A 486 47.06 -17.56 -11.18
C GLU A 486 46.98 -19.07 -11.44
N ASN A 487 47.55 -19.86 -10.54
CA ASN A 487 47.53 -21.32 -10.64
C ASN A 487 46.09 -21.86 -10.74
N GLY A 488 45.83 -22.69 -11.74
CA GLY A 488 44.49 -23.21 -12.06
C GLY A 488 43.69 -22.34 -13.04
N SER A 489 44.18 -21.16 -13.39
CA SER A 489 43.59 -20.36 -14.47
C SER A 489 43.90 -20.96 -15.83
N THR A 490 42.99 -20.77 -16.78
CA THR A 490 43.19 -21.09 -18.20
C THR A 490 43.10 -19.80 -19.02
N CYS A 491 43.94 -19.66 -20.04
CA CYS A 491 43.97 -18.52 -20.96
C CYS A 491 44.20 -19.04 -22.38
#